data_AF-V4SYS5-F1
#
_entry.id   AF-V4SYS5-F1
#
_cell.length_a   1.000
_cell.length_b   1.000
_cell.length_c   1.000
_cell.angle_alpha   90.00
_cell.angle_beta   90.00
_cell.angle_gamma   90.00
#
_symmetry.space_group_name_H-M   'P 1'
#
loop_
_entity.id
_entity.type
_entity.pdbx_description
1 polymer ?
#
loop_
_entity_poly.entity_id
_entity_poly.type
_entity_poly.pdbx_seq_one_letter_code
_entity_poly.pdbx_strand_id
1 'polypeptide(L)'
;MAKKFDASRTEHKHFHLLNGQTIQVPFMTSQEPSSPGFFNQRFKLQYEDPRDFWIPKFKFSFEFEASETMKELGGNGSSFQGWTFRAKMYHKVFIEVNEEGTEAAASNAVIAVTQCARYPIPSFVADHPFMLMIREETSNAVFFLGALLNPLSES
;
A
#
# COMPACT_ATOMS: atom_id res chain seq x y z
N MET A 1 -9.61 2.17 17.29
CA MET A 1 -9.79 3.36 16.43
C MET A 1 -8.48 3.57 15.71
N ALA A 2 -8.49 3.67 14.39
CA ALA A 2 -7.27 3.96 13.64
C ALA A 2 -6.94 5.45 13.74
N LYS A 3 -5.65 5.79 13.61
CA LYS A 3 -5.11 7.13 13.90
C LYS A 3 -4.65 7.77 12.60
N LYS A 4 -5.01 9.03 12.38
CA LYS A 4 -4.59 9.78 11.19
C LYS A 4 -3.11 10.15 11.26
N PHE A 5 -2.50 10.33 10.10
CA PHE A 5 -1.17 10.95 10.01
C PHE A 5 -1.24 12.42 10.43
N ASP A 6 -0.20 12.90 11.10
CA ASP A 6 -0.09 14.32 11.48
C ASP A 6 0.55 15.10 10.33
N ALA A 7 -0.23 15.99 9.71
CA ALA A 7 0.22 16.79 8.57
C ALA A 7 1.40 17.72 8.91
N SER A 8 1.58 18.12 10.17
CA SER A 8 2.71 18.95 10.60
C SER A 8 4.04 18.19 10.57
N ARG A 9 3.99 16.86 10.54
CA ARG A 9 5.15 15.97 10.49
C ARG A 9 5.50 15.50 9.08
N THR A 10 4.74 15.92 8.07
CA THR A 10 5.04 15.60 6.68
C THR A 10 6.31 16.33 6.22
N GLU A 11 7.23 15.58 5.63
CA GLU A 11 8.52 16.09 5.17
C GLU A 11 8.76 15.74 3.70
N HIS A 12 9.43 16.62 2.95
CA HIS A 12 9.90 16.26 1.61
C HIS A 12 11.12 15.35 1.73
N LYS A 13 11.03 14.15 1.16
CA LYS A 13 12.13 13.19 1.08
C LYS A 13 12.33 12.72 -0.35
N HIS A 14 13.49 12.12 -0.59
CA HIS A 14 13.81 11.52 -1.87
C HIS A 14 13.04 10.22 -2.10
N PHE A 15 12.62 10.01 -3.34
CA PHE A 15 12.09 8.76 -3.85
C PHE A 15 12.89 8.34 -5.08
N HIS A 16 13.38 7.10 -5.07
CA HIS A 16 14.27 6.53 -6.06
C HIS A 16 13.48 5.73 -7.10
N LEU A 17 13.47 6.21 -8.35
CA LEU A 17 12.75 5.59 -9.45
C LEU A 17 13.55 4.43 -10.06
N LEU A 18 12.86 3.52 -10.76
CA LEU A 18 13.48 2.36 -11.43
C LEU A 18 14.51 2.73 -12.50
N ASN A 19 14.39 3.91 -13.09
CA ASN A 19 15.34 4.42 -14.10
C ASN A 19 16.59 5.06 -13.49
N GLY A 20 16.77 5.00 -12.17
CA GLY A 20 17.88 5.60 -11.43
C GLY A 20 17.71 7.09 -11.12
N GLN A 21 16.64 7.73 -11.58
CA GLN A 21 16.33 9.11 -11.19
C GLN A 21 15.82 9.18 -9.76
N THR A 22 16.04 10.32 -9.11
CA THR A 22 15.51 10.59 -7.78
C THR A 22 14.63 11.84 -7.84
N ILE A 23 13.44 11.74 -7.28
CA ILE A 23 12.47 12.83 -7.18
C ILE A 23 12.27 13.20 -5.71
N GLN A 24 11.79 14.41 -5.42
CA GLN A 24 11.39 14.80 -4.07
C GLN A 24 9.87 14.81 -3.97
N VAL A 25 9.33 14.14 -2.97
CA VAL A 25 7.89 14.08 -2.71
C VAL A 25 7.62 14.20 -1.20
N PRO A 26 6.41 14.65 -0.81
CA PRO A 26 6.03 14.68 0.59
C PRO A 26 5.85 13.25 1.13
N PHE A 27 6.48 12.95 2.27
CA PHE A 27 6.32 11.72 3.03
C PHE A 27 5.61 12.01 4.35
N MET A 28 4.62 11.20 4.67
CA MET A 28 3.91 11.19 5.95
C MET A 28 4.60 10.23 6.91
N THR A 29 4.52 10.50 8.22
CA THR A 29 5.16 9.65 9.24
C THR A 29 4.24 9.27 10.39
N SER A 30 4.42 8.04 10.88
CA SER A 30 3.87 7.55 12.15
C SER A 30 4.99 6.96 13.02
N GLN A 31 4.86 7.12 14.34
CA GLN A 31 5.75 6.49 15.34
C GLN A 31 5.15 5.20 15.92
N GLU A 32 4.03 4.74 15.37
CA GLU A 32 3.34 3.55 15.87
C GLU A 32 3.66 2.33 14.99
N PRO A 33 3.98 1.17 15.60
CA PRO A 33 4.35 -0.04 14.88
C PRO A 33 3.27 -0.51 13.91
N SER A 34 3.68 -1.02 12.76
CA SER A 34 2.79 -1.72 11.85
C SER A 34 2.37 -3.08 12.43
N SER A 35 1.10 -3.46 12.27
CA SER A 35 0.63 -4.77 12.74
C SER A 35 0.96 -5.86 11.70
N PRO A 36 1.70 -6.93 12.07
CA PRO A 36 2.11 -7.98 11.14
C PRO A 36 0.98 -8.97 10.85
N GLY A 37 -0.09 -8.97 11.66
CA GLY A 37 -1.28 -9.81 11.49
C GLY A 37 -2.12 -9.47 10.25
N PHE A 38 -1.76 -8.43 9.50
CA PHE A 38 -2.47 -8.03 8.29
C PHE A 38 -2.34 -9.07 7.16
N PHE A 39 -1.23 -9.81 7.05
CA PHE A 39 -1.05 -10.85 6.02
C PHE A 39 -1.33 -12.24 6.59
N ASN A 40 -2.58 -12.68 6.50
CA ASN A 40 -2.94 -14.07 6.75
C ASN A 40 -2.56 -14.93 5.53
N GLN A 41 -1.28 -15.24 5.33
CA GLN A 41 -0.80 -16.47 4.63
C GLN A 41 0.73 -16.52 4.41
N ARG A 42 1.31 -17.70 4.69
CA ARG A 42 2.58 -18.32 4.23
C ARG A 42 3.92 -17.58 4.34
N PHE A 43 3.96 -16.27 4.54
CA PHE A 43 5.20 -15.57 4.79
C PHE A 43 5.50 -15.62 6.29
N LYS A 44 6.71 -16.05 6.67
CA LYS A 44 7.22 -15.85 8.02
C LYS A 44 7.54 -14.36 8.17
N LEU A 45 6.52 -13.56 8.45
CA LEU A 45 6.72 -12.14 8.74
C LEU A 45 7.39 -12.02 10.12
N GLN A 46 8.51 -11.33 10.16
CA GLN A 46 9.13 -10.92 11.42
C GLN A 46 8.46 -9.62 11.86
N TYR A 47 8.04 -9.57 13.12
CA TYR A 47 7.60 -8.33 13.72
C TYR A 47 8.83 -7.48 14.02
N GLU A 48 8.97 -6.38 13.29
CA GLU A 48 9.87 -5.30 13.65
C GLU A 48 9.00 -4.12 14.06
N ASP A 49 9.37 -3.48 15.16
CA ASP A 49 8.77 -2.22 15.63
C ASP A 49 9.69 -1.09 15.15
N PRO A 50 9.49 -0.55 13.93
CA PRO A 50 10.38 0.48 13.40
C PRO A 50 10.21 1.77 14.20
N ARG A 51 11.31 2.51 14.38
CA ARG A 51 11.26 3.80 15.10
C ARG A 51 10.31 4.79 14.41
N ASP A 52 10.40 4.85 13.09
CA ASP A 52 9.54 5.69 12.26
C ASP A 52 9.09 4.90 11.03
N PHE A 53 7.83 5.09 10.67
CA PHE A 53 7.26 4.62 9.41
C PHE A 53 7.06 5.81 8.48
N TRP A 54 7.64 5.78 7.29
CA TRP A 54 7.53 6.83 6.28
C TRP A 54 6.92 6.30 4.99
N ILE A 55 5.87 6.96 4.52
CA ILE A 55 5.17 6.63 3.28
C ILE A 55 4.93 7.90 2.45
N PRO A 56 5.20 7.91 1.13
CA PRO A 56 4.93 9.08 0.31
C PRO A 56 3.42 9.35 0.26
N LYS A 57 3.03 10.62 0.14
CA LYS A 57 1.70 10.96 -0.36
C LYS A 57 1.68 10.65 -1.84
N PHE A 58 0.60 10.02 -2.28
CA PHE A 58 0.41 9.74 -3.68
C PHE A 58 -1.07 9.67 -4.01
N LYS A 59 -1.33 9.88 -5.29
CA LYS A 59 -2.66 9.79 -5.88
C LYS A 59 -2.48 9.18 -7.25
N PHE A 60 -3.21 8.11 -7.52
CA PHE A 60 -3.22 7.52 -8.85
C PHE A 60 -4.61 7.00 -9.18
N SER A 61 -4.93 7.06 -10.47
CA SER A 61 -6.08 6.39 -11.02
C SER A 61 -5.63 5.22 -11.88
N PHE A 62 -6.53 4.28 -12.08
CA PHE A 62 -6.31 3.24 -13.06
C PHE A 62 -7.63 2.91 -13.72
N GLU A 63 -7.65 2.88 -15.04
CA GLU A 63 -8.83 2.50 -15.82
C GLU A 63 -8.43 1.43 -16.81
N PHE A 64 -9.12 0.30 -16.80
CA PHE A 64 -8.91 -0.75 -17.78
C PHE A 64 -10.19 -1.45 -18.19
N GLU A 65 -10.22 -1.97 -19.43
CA GLU A 65 -11.32 -2.77 -19.95
C GLU A 65 -11.14 -4.24 -19.51
N ALA A 66 -11.85 -4.63 -18.45
CA ALA A 66 -11.82 -5.98 -17.90
C ALA A 66 -12.28 -7.03 -18.92
N SER A 67 -13.16 -6.66 -19.86
CA SER A 67 -13.62 -7.57 -20.92
C SER A 67 -12.54 -8.03 -21.88
N GLU A 68 -11.42 -7.30 -22.04
CA GLU A 68 -10.29 -7.75 -22.86
C GLU A 68 -9.41 -8.73 -22.09
N THR A 69 -8.99 -8.37 -20.88
CA THR A 69 -8.15 -9.23 -20.03
C THR A 69 -8.80 -10.57 -19.69
N MET A 70 -10.13 -10.61 -19.49
CA MET A 70 -10.85 -11.86 -19.26
C MET A 70 -10.86 -12.79 -20.49
N LYS A 71 -10.79 -12.25 -21.71
CA LYS A 71 -10.63 -13.07 -22.93
C LYS A 71 -9.25 -13.69 -22.98
N GLU A 72 -8.22 -12.92 -22.64
CA GLU A 72 -6.82 -13.36 -22.65
C GLU A 72 -6.52 -14.41 -21.56
N LEU A 73 -7.16 -14.32 -20.39
CA LEU A 73 -7.02 -15.28 -19.28
C LEU A 73 -7.76 -16.63 -19.51
N GLY A 74 -8.14 -16.93 -20.75
CA GLY A 74 -8.80 -18.20 -21.09
C GLY A 74 -10.32 -18.17 -21.03
N GLY A 75 -10.93 -16.99 -20.94
CA GLY A 75 -12.35 -16.78 -21.24
C GLY A 75 -12.59 -16.97 -22.74
N ASN A 76 -12.62 -18.24 -23.17
CA ASN A 76 -12.72 -18.60 -24.57
C ASN A 76 -14.07 -18.14 -25.11
N GLY A 77 -14.06 -17.02 -25.84
CA GLY A 77 -15.19 -16.54 -26.64
C GLY A 77 -16.47 -16.31 -25.88
N SER A 78 -16.69 -15.09 -25.39
CA SER A 78 -18.03 -14.58 -25.08
C SER A 78 -18.91 -15.57 -24.30
N SER A 79 -18.36 -16.35 -23.37
CA SER A 79 -19.09 -17.29 -22.54
C SER A 79 -18.22 -17.69 -21.34
N PHE A 80 -18.59 -17.23 -20.15
CA PHE A 80 -18.07 -17.76 -18.90
C PHE A 80 -19.22 -18.53 -18.26
N GLN A 81 -19.10 -19.84 -18.17
CA GLN A 81 -20.21 -20.73 -17.78
C GLN A 81 -21.51 -20.52 -18.60
N GLY A 82 -21.41 -20.24 -19.90
CA GLY A 82 -22.58 -20.00 -20.77
C GLY A 82 -23.11 -18.55 -20.78
N TRP A 83 -22.47 -17.62 -20.05
CA TRP A 83 -22.85 -16.20 -20.06
C TRP A 83 -22.14 -15.42 -21.17
N THR A 84 -22.87 -14.98 -22.20
CA THR A 84 -22.31 -14.16 -23.27
C THR A 84 -22.08 -12.71 -22.89
N PHE A 85 -20.82 -12.36 -22.61
CA PHE A 85 -20.38 -10.98 -22.40
C PHE A 85 -20.36 -10.20 -23.73
N ARG A 86 -21.51 -9.66 -24.11
CA ARG A 86 -21.61 -8.61 -25.14
C ARG A 86 -21.34 -7.21 -24.60
N ALA A 87 -21.37 -7.03 -23.28
CA ALA A 87 -21.12 -5.75 -22.64
C ALA A 87 -19.61 -5.52 -22.44
N LYS A 88 -19.15 -4.31 -22.76
CA LYS A 88 -17.82 -3.85 -22.36
C LYS A 88 -17.83 -3.57 -20.85
N MET A 89 -16.83 -4.06 -20.15
CA MET A 89 -16.69 -3.87 -18.71
C MET A 89 -15.49 -2.99 -18.44
N TYR A 90 -15.74 -1.79 -17.92
CA TYR A 90 -14.70 -0.86 -17.52
C TYR A 90 -14.54 -0.90 -16.00
N HIS A 91 -13.32 -1.10 -15.54
CA HIS A 91 -12.98 -0.99 -14.13
C HIS A 91 -12.11 0.24 -13.94
N LYS A 92 -12.65 1.23 -13.23
CA LYS A 92 -11.95 2.48 -12.91
C LYS A 92 -11.76 2.57 -11.40
N VAL A 93 -10.52 2.80 -10.99
CA VAL A 93 -10.09 2.91 -9.60
C VAL A 93 -9.44 4.25 -9.39
N PHE A 94 -9.65 4.79 -8.19
CA PHE A 94 -9.02 6.00 -7.73
C PHE A 94 -8.51 5.75 -6.31
N ILE A 95 -7.19 5.88 -6.10
CA ILE A 95 -6.57 5.74 -4.79
C ILE A 95 -5.84 7.05 -4.48
N GLU A 96 -6.16 7.63 -3.33
CA GLU A 96 -5.49 8.80 -2.78
C GLU A 96 -5.06 8.49 -1.35
N VAL A 97 -3.76 8.60 -1.10
CA VAL A 97 -3.14 8.36 0.20
C VAL A 97 -2.59 9.69 0.71
N ASN A 98 -3.33 10.29 1.63
CA ASN A 98 -3.01 11.55 2.29
C ASN A 98 -3.34 11.47 3.80
N GLU A 99 -3.08 12.52 4.58
CA GLU A 99 -3.36 12.53 6.02
C GLU A 99 -4.84 12.48 6.39
N GLU A 100 -5.73 12.93 5.48
CA GLU A 100 -7.16 13.02 5.75
C GLU A 100 -7.88 11.68 5.60
N GLY A 101 -7.50 10.91 4.57
CA GLY A 101 -8.12 9.65 4.15
C GLY A 101 -7.29 8.40 4.43
N THR A 102 -6.05 8.53 4.90
CA THR A 102 -5.23 7.39 5.33
C THR A 102 -5.20 7.31 6.85
N GLU A 103 -5.67 6.19 7.38
CA GLU A 103 -5.60 5.89 8.81
C GLU A 103 -4.51 4.84 9.03
N ALA A 104 -3.53 5.16 9.87
CA ALA A 104 -2.55 4.20 10.36
C ALA A 104 -3.17 3.47 11.56
N ALA A 105 -3.33 2.15 11.46
CA ALA A 105 -3.81 1.31 12.55
C ALA A 105 -2.63 0.80 13.38
N ALA A 106 -2.66 1.08 14.68
CA ALA A 106 -1.71 0.60 15.68
C ALA A 106 -2.33 -0.46 16.59
N SER A 107 -1.50 -1.40 17.04
CA SER A 107 -1.80 -2.30 18.15
C SER A 107 -0.72 -2.09 19.22
N ASN A 108 -1.11 -1.66 20.42
CA ASN A 108 -0.19 -1.46 21.54
C ASN A 108 0.29 -2.82 22.07
N ALA A 109 1.55 -3.16 21.81
CA ALA A 109 2.29 -4.14 22.62
C ALA A 109 3.31 -3.38 23.47
N VAL A 110 3.04 -3.23 24.76
CA VAL A 110 4.01 -2.67 25.72
C VAL A 110 5.10 -3.71 25.93
N ILE A 111 6.25 -3.57 25.25
CA ILE A 111 7.42 -4.40 25.50
C ILE A 111 8.33 -3.63 26.46
N ALA A 112 8.36 -4.06 27.73
CA ALA A 112 9.34 -3.58 28.68
C ALA A 112 10.73 -4.11 28.30
N VAL A 113 11.61 -3.25 27.77
CA VAL A 113 12.98 -3.63 27.42
C VAL A 113 13.94 -3.20 28.54
N THR A 114 14.48 -4.19 29.26
CA THR A 114 15.55 -4.02 30.25
C THR A 114 16.85 -3.52 29.59
N GLN A 115 17.57 -2.65 30.30
CA GLN A 115 18.77 -1.94 29.84
C GLN A 115 19.91 -2.87 29.38
N CYS A 116 20.14 -2.93 28.07
CA CYS A 116 21.41 -3.31 27.43
C CYS A 116 21.64 -2.40 26.21
N ALA A 117 22.86 -2.33 25.69
CA ALA A 117 23.28 -1.43 24.60
C ALA A 117 22.23 -1.34 23.49
N ARG A 118 21.61 -0.16 23.32
CA ARG A 118 20.51 0.06 22.38
C ARG A 118 21.04 -0.06 20.95
N TYR A 119 20.84 -1.21 20.32
CA TYR A 119 20.93 -1.32 18.86
C TYR A 119 19.94 -0.30 18.27
N PRO A 120 20.34 0.54 17.29
CA PRO A 120 19.42 1.50 16.72
C PRO A 120 18.28 0.74 16.03
N ILE A 121 17.07 0.94 16.54
CA ILE A 121 15.84 0.44 15.92
C ILE A 121 15.74 1.10 14.52
N PRO A 122 15.68 0.33 13.43
CA PRO A 122 15.62 0.88 12.08
C PRO A 122 14.27 1.57 11.83
N SER A 123 14.25 2.49 10.87
CA SER A 123 13.01 3.12 10.37
C SER A 123 12.61 2.44 9.05
N PHE A 124 11.31 2.32 8.81
CA PHE A 124 10.78 1.89 7.53
C PHE A 124 10.55 3.12 6.64
N VAL A 125 11.10 3.12 5.43
CA VAL A 125 10.92 4.21 4.46
C VAL A 125 10.54 3.62 3.12
N ALA A 126 9.34 3.93 2.63
CA ALA A 126 8.90 3.55 1.29
C ALA A 126 9.44 4.52 0.22
N ASP A 127 10.77 4.62 0.12
CA ASP A 127 11.50 5.56 -0.76
C ASP A 127 11.81 5.03 -2.16
N HIS A 128 11.23 3.91 -2.56
CA HIS A 128 11.41 3.29 -3.87
C HIS A 128 10.16 2.46 -4.21
N PRO A 129 9.98 2.02 -5.48
CA PRO A 129 8.79 1.32 -5.92
C PRO A 129 8.37 0.16 -5.00
N PHE A 130 7.10 0.17 -4.60
CA PHE A 130 6.54 -0.78 -3.66
C PHE A 130 5.17 -1.29 -4.11
N MET A 131 4.76 -2.44 -3.57
CA MET A 131 3.42 -2.99 -3.76
C MET A 131 2.48 -2.52 -2.67
N LEU A 132 1.22 -2.28 -3.03
CA LEU A 132 0.15 -1.96 -2.10
C LEU A 132 -1.01 -2.94 -2.25
N MET A 133 -1.68 -3.24 -1.13
CA MET A 133 -2.86 -4.06 -1.07
C MET A 133 -3.88 -3.41 -0.13
N ILE A 134 -5.12 -3.25 -0.61
CA ILE A 134 -6.25 -2.83 0.22
C ILE A 134 -7.14 -4.04 0.39
N ARG A 135 -7.41 -4.39 1.64
CA ARG A 135 -8.12 -5.60 2.03
C ARG A 135 -9.02 -5.32 3.21
N GLU A 136 -10.17 -5.99 3.25
CA GLU A 136 -11.01 -6.04 4.43
C GLU A 136 -10.44 -7.02 5.45
N GLU A 137 -10.27 -6.58 6.70
CA GLU A 137 -9.68 -7.41 7.75
C GLU A 137 -10.54 -8.64 8.13
N THR A 138 -11.87 -8.49 8.19
CA THR A 138 -12.78 -9.54 8.66
C THR A 138 -12.96 -10.67 7.65
N SER A 139 -13.31 -10.33 6.41
CA SER A 139 -13.55 -11.31 5.34
C SER A 139 -12.26 -11.80 4.68
N ASN A 140 -11.15 -11.07 4.87
CA ASN A 140 -9.91 -11.19 4.14
C ASN A 140 -10.02 -10.89 2.63
N ALA A 141 -11.12 -10.28 2.16
CA ALA A 141 -11.32 -9.93 0.77
C ALA A 141 -10.34 -8.84 0.33
N VAL A 142 -9.58 -9.10 -0.73
CA VAL A 142 -8.69 -8.12 -1.35
C VAL A 142 -9.53 -7.29 -2.32
N PHE A 143 -9.65 -5.99 -2.05
CA PHE A 143 -10.32 -5.05 -2.95
C PHE A 143 -9.37 -4.51 -4.01
N PHE A 144 -8.12 -4.24 -3.63
CA PHE A 144 -7.12 -3.69 -4.53
C PHE A 144 -5.75 -4.31 -4.30
N LEU A 145 -5.02 -4.52 -5.40
CA LEU A 145 -3.62 -4.91 -5.42
C LEU A 145 -2.94 -4.14 -6.53
N GLY A 146 -1.80 -3.52 -6.25
CA GLY A 146 -1.10 -2.70 -7.23
C GLY A 146 0.34 -2.42 -6.83
N ALA A 147 1.05 -1.69 -7.69
CA ALA A 147 2.40 -1.23 -7.45
C ALA A 147 2.50 0.28 -7.71
N LEU A 148 3.08 1.01 -6.76
CA LEU A 148 3.40 2.41 -6.93
C LEU A 148 4.84 2.50 -7.47
N LEU A 149 4.98 2.88 -8.74
CA LEU A 149 6.29 3.02 -9.40
C LEU A 149 6.80 4.46 -9.34
N ASN A 150 5.90 5.43 -9.40
CA ASN A 150 6.21 6.85 -9.33
C ASN A 150 5.09 7.60 -8.57
N PRO A 151 5.35 8.18 -7.39
CA PRO A 151 4.35 8.94 -6.63
C PRO A 151 3.87 10.23 -7.29
N LEU A 152 4.58 10.75 -8.31
CA LEU A 152 4.21 11.95 -9.06
C LEU A 152 3.49 11.66 -10.38
N SER A 153 3.37 10.40 -10.81
CA SER A 153 2.68 10.10 -12.05
C SER A 153 1.18 10.13 -11.84
N GLU A 154 0.51 11.13 -12.42
CA GLU A 154 -0.92 11.09 -12.65
C GLU A 154 -1.16 10.21 -13.88
N SER A 155 -1.65 9.00 -13.68
CA SER A 155 -2.09 8.10 -14.76
C SER A 155 -3.48 7.59 -14.45
#